data_AF-A0A399GCV8-F1
#
_entry.id   AF-A0A399GCV8-F1
#
_cell.length_a   1.000
_cell.length_b   1.000
_cell.length_c   1.000
_cell.angle_alpha   90.00
_cell.angle_beta   90.00
_cell.angle_gamma   90.00
#
_symmetry.space_group_name_H-M   'P 1'
#
loop_
_entity.id
_entity.type
_entity.pdbx_description
1 polymer ?
#
loop_
_entity_poly.entity_id
_entity_poly.type
_entity_poly.pdbx_seq_one_letter_code
_entity_poly.pdbx_strand_id
1 'polypeptide(L)'
;MKLARNEFNGAVSPTDEENEEMAAATRSEAIDRALQREATNLRHETKLVLVGNTQSGKELIMHQLKVLFTEGYHSTEERLKYRSAIYQVIHSLIQSITNLLKDTGVTLSKELNHDFAILLHELDTAKEGITPDAVKAITTIWSCPEFSKLYVRNFEIDFPQYAPYFAQEAPRIADADYVPSEADIIRLNQSMRGINEARFNWDELDVHLFNIRGYPSPQLPNQSILVHEFEAFETWVNQPGFAKSSIILILNNFSRFVSKMAYAPLEKLFPDYVRNESDPELSARQYLLKQFRARNHQALPVYSFWVDLDSSDNQHLYQALKSTLSKVQQQQQLERQRRAREEEEEEGGGAWGSSVGSVAATAAAAEADSDRPVTNGASRANLLSPSRSRGALREK
;
A
#
# COMPACT_ATOMS: atom_id res chain seq x y z
N MET A 1 39.46 -73.63 -52.77
CA MET A 1 40.11 -73.11 -51.53
C MET A 1 40.32 -71.60 -51.70
N LYS A 2 40.04 -70.82 -50.65
CA LYS A 2 40.00 -69.33 -50.53
C LYS A 2 38.57 -68.77 -50.69
N LEU A 3 37.80 -68.66 -49.62
CA LEU A 3 37.84 -67.76 -48.44
C LEU A 3 36.84 -66.63 -48.64
N ALA A 4 35.62 -66.85 -48.11
CA ALA A 4 34.61 -65.83 -47.93
C ALA A 4 35.11 -64.82 -46.89
N ARG A 5 35.15 -63.55 -47.28
CA ARG A 5 35.47 -62.43 -46.40
C ARG A 5 34.15 -61.97 -45.77
N ASN A 6 33.93 -62.35 -44.52
CA ASN A 6 32.90 -61.75 -43.66
C ASN A 6 33.34 -60.32 -43.35
N GLU A 7 32.61 -59.33 -43.86
CA GLU A 7 32.73 -57.95 -43.39
C GLU A 7 31.87 -57.81 -42.12
N PHE A 8 32.57 -57.79 -40.99
CA PHE A 8 32.03 -57.58 -39.66
C PHE A 8 31.82 -56.07 -39.47
N ASN A 9 30.63 -55.57 -39.78
CA ASN A 9 30.26 -54.18 -39.48
C ASN A 9 29.84 -54.10 -38.00
N GLY A 10 30.83 -54.12 -37.10
CA GLY A 10 30.61 -53.89 -35.68
C GLY A 10 30.43 -52.40 -35.42
N ALA A 11 29.18 -51.94 -35.32
CA ALA A 11 28.89 -50.70 -34.64
C ALA A 11 29.30 -50.89 -33.17
N VAL A 12 30.41 -50.26 -32.77
CA VAL A 12 30.84 -50.23 -31.37
C VAL A 12 29.78 -49.45 -30.61
N SER A 13 29.06 -50.13 -29.70
CA SER A 13 28.13 -49.48 -28.79
C SER A 13 28.91 -48.50 -27.90
N PRO A 14 28.45 -47.25 -27.73
CA PRO A 14 29.13 -46.27 -26.89
C PRO A 14 29.32 -46.82 -25.48
N THR A 15 30.48 -46.56 -24.89
CA THR A 15 30.81 -47.03 -23.54
C THR A 15 29.88 -46.39 -22.51
N ASP A 16 29.73 -47.01 -21.34
CA ASP A 16 28.88 -46.47 -20.27
C ASP A 16 29.34 -45.04 -19.86
N GLU A 17 30.66 -44.76 -19.91
CA GLU A 17 31.23 -43.43 -19.69
C GLU A 17 30.82 -42.41 -20.78
N GLU A 18 30.86 -42.78 -22.07
CA GLU A 18 30.42 -41.91 -23.17
C GLU A 18 28.90 -41.63 -23.12
N ASN A 19 28.11 -42.62 -22.69
CA ASN A 19 26.68 -42.45 -22.47
C ASN A 19 26.39 -41.50 -21.28
N GLU A 20 27.16 -41.58 -20.21
CA GLU A 20 27.06 -40.67 -19.06
C GLU A 20 27.47 -39.23 -19.41
N GLU A 21 28.53 -39.05 -20.21
CA GLU A 21 28.97 -37.73 -20.70
C GLU A 21 27.93 -37.11 -21.63
N MET A 22 27.36 -37.88 -22.57
CA MET A 22 26.30 -37.41 -23.45
C MET A 22 25.02 -37.06 -22.68
N ALA A 23 24.67 -37.84 -21.65
CA ALA A 23 23.56 -37.53 -20.75
C ALA A 23 23.82 -36.27 -19.90
N ALA A 24 25.06 -36.07 -19.43
CA ALA A 24 25.46 -34.87 -18.71
C ALA A 24 25.41 -33.61 -19.59
N ALA A 25 25.93 -33.70 -20.82
CA ALA A 25 25.86 -32.61 -21.80
C ALA A 25 24.42 -32.23 -22.13
N THR A 26 23.54 -33.22 -22.34
CA THR A 26 22.11 -33.00 -22.59
C THR A 26 21.42 -32.33 -21.39
N ARG A 27 21.76 -32.74 -20.15
CA ARG A 27 21.26 -32.09 -18.92
C ARG A 27 21.75 -30.64 -18.81
N SER A 28 23.03 -30.38 -19.10
CA SER A 28 23.58 -29.02 -19.08
C SER A 28 22.88 -28.13 -20.11
N GLU A 29 22.71 -28.58 -21.34
CA GLU A 29 22.03 -27.82 -22.39
C GLU A 29 20.54 -27.59 -22.05
N ALA A 30 19.89 -28.52 -21.35
CA ALA A 30 18.54 -28.33 -20.86
C ALA A 30 18.47 -27.27 -19.75
N ILE A 31 19.44 -27.25 -18.83
CA ILE A 31 19.57 -26.23 -17.78
C ILE A 31 19.83 -24.86 -18.41
N ASP A 32 20.78 -24.75 -19.35
CA ASP A 32 21.11 -23.49 -20.02
C ASP A 32 19.90 -22.92 -20.77
N ARG A 33 19.14 -23.78 -21.47
CA ARG A 33 17.88 -23.37 -22.11
C ARG A 33 16.82 -22.94 -21.11
N ALA A 34 16.72 -23.58 -19.94
CA ALA A 34 15.79 -23.19 -18.88
C ALA A 34 16.19 -21.83 -18.28
N LEU A 35 17.47 -21.63 -17.97
CA LEU A 35 18.03 -20.38 -17.46
C LEU A 35 17.82 -19.23 -18.44
N GLN A 36 18.00 -19.47 -19.74
CA GLN A 36 17.80 -18.44 -20.76
C GLN A 36 16.32 -18.02 -20.86
N ARG A 37 15.37 -18.95 -20.74
CA ARG A 37 13.93 -18.66 -20.67
C ARG A 37 13.56 -17.91 -19.39
N GLU A 38 14.11 -18.32 -18.25
CA GLU A 38 13.87 -17.65 -16.97
C GLU A 38 14.44 -16.22 -16.98
N ALA A 39 15.63 -16.03 -17.55
CA ALA A 39 16.24 -14.72 -17.73
C ALA A 39 15.39 -13.81 -18.62
N THR A 40 14.75 -14.31 -19.67
CA THR A 40 13.81 -13.51 -20.47
C THR A 40 12.56 -13.14 -19.69
N ASN A 41 11.98 -14.07 -18.93
CA ASN A 41 10.79 -13.80 -18.12
C ASN A 41 11.07 -12.76 -17.02
N LEU A 42 12.21 -12.89 -16.32
CA LEU A 42 12.66 -11.94 -15.31
C LEU A 42 12.93 -10.53 -15.86
N ARG A 43 13.19 -10.38 -17.16
CA ARG A 43 13.35 -9.07 -17.82
C ARG A 43 12.03 -8.36 -18.07
N HIS A 44 10.93 -9.10 -18.20
CA HIS A 44 9.58 -8.55 -18.43
C HIS A 44 8.78 -8.37 -17.14
N GLU A 45 9.18 -9.03 -16.06
CA GLU A 45 8.57 -8.91 -14.74
C GLU A 45 8.78 -7.52 -14.12
N THR A 46 7.68 -6.90 -13.69
CA THR A 46 7.66 -5.63 -12.96
C THR A 46 7.71 -5.92 -11.46
N LYS A 47 8.83 -5.57 -10.82
CA LYS A 47 9.05 -5.79 -9.39
C LYS A 47 8.55 -4.59 -8.58
N LEU A 48 7.63 -4.84 -7.64
CA LEU A 48 7.08 -3.84 -6.74
C LEU A 48 7.46 -4.17 -5.31
N VAL A 49 8.03 -3.20 -4.61
CA VAL A 49 8.43 -3.36 -3.21
C VAL A 49 7.58 -2.44 -2.34
N LEU A 50 6.78 -3.04 -1.45
CA LEU A 50 6.02 -2.31 -0.44
C LEU A 50 6.90 -2.07 0.78
N VAL A 51 7.03 -0.80 1.14
CA VAL A 51 7.83 -0.32 2.26
C VAL A 51 6.97 0.61 3.11
N GLY A 52 7.09 0.49 4.42
CA GLY A 52 6.41 1.36 5.38
C GLY A 52 6.46 0.82 6.80
N ASN A 53 6.17 1.70 7.76
CA ASN A 53 6.03 1.34 9.16
C ASN A 53 4.86 0.36 9.37
N THR A 54 4.87 -0.31 10.51
CA THR A 54 3.74 -1.12 10.95
C THR A 54 2.49 -0.23 11.01
N GLN A 55 1.35 -0.73 10.54
CA GLN A 55 0.08 0.01 10.48
C GLN A 55 0.01 1.13 9.41
N SER A 56 0.95 1.25 8.47
CA SER A 56 0.78 2.20 7.36
C SER A 56 -0.32 1.78 6.36
N GLY A 57 -0.69 0.49 6.35
CA GLY A 57 -1.66 -0.09 5.42
C GLY A 57 -1.04 -0.93 4.29
N LYS A 58 0.27 -1.22 4.34
CA LYS A 58 0.94 -2.06 3.33
C LYS A 58 0.41 -3.50 3.29
N GLU A 59 0.08 -4.09 4.45
CA GLU A 59 -0.52 -5.42 4.54
C GLU A 59 -1.90 -5.44 3.86
N LEU A 60 -2.67 -4.36 4.05
CA LEU A 60 -3.98 -4.18 3.44
C LEU A 60 -3.87 -4.09 1.91
N ILE A 61 -2.93 -3.30 1.37
CA ILE A 61 -2.68 -3.22 -0.08
C ILE A 61 -2.28 -4.58 -0.63
N MET A 62 -1.34 -5.27 0.03
CA MET A 62 -0.89 -6.58 -0.43
C MET A 62 -2.05 -7.57 -0.49
N HIS A 63 -2.86 -7.65 0.57
CA HIS A 63 -4.00 -8.56 0.61
C HIS A 63 -5.05 -8.20 -0.44
N GLN A 64 -5.38 -6.92 -0.59
CA GLN A 64 -6.33 -6.47 -1.61
C GLN A 64 -5.84 -6.84 -3.03
N LEU A 65 -4.55 -6.66 -3.33
CA LEU A 65 -3.96 -7.09 -4.61
C LEU A 65 -3.97 -8.62 -4.78
N LYS A 66 -3.65 -9.39 -3.74
CA LYS A 66 -3.71 -10.86 -3.81
C LYS A 66 -5.12 -11.37 -4.10
N VAL A 67 -6.13 -10.80 -3.45
CA VAL A 67 -7.55 -11.17 -3.67
C VAL A 67 -8.01 -10.76 -5.07
N LEU A 68 -7.59 -9.60 -5.56
CA LEU A 68 -7.98 -9.12 -6.89
C LEU A 68 -7.34 -9.93 -8.02
N PHE A 69 -6.10 -10.41 -7.87
CA PHE A 69 -5.30 -10.91 -8.99
C PHE A 69 -4.70 -12.32 -8.84
N THR A 70 -4.72 -12.93 -7.65
CA THR A 70 -3.98 -14.19 -7.41
C THR A 70 -4.87 -15.30 -6.84
N GLU A 71 -5.37 -15.07 -5.63
CA GLU A 71 -6.12 -16.04 -4.85
C GLU A 71 -7.58 -15.58 -4.93
N GLY A 72 -8.44 -16.40 -5.50
CA GLY A 72 -9.87 -16.20 -5.34
C GLY A 72 -10.25 -16.17 -3.86
N TYR A 73 -11.48 -15.75 -3.57
CA TYR A 73 -11.99 -15.62 -2.21
C TYR A 73 -11.72 -16.87 -1.35
N HIS A 74 -11.34 -16.64 -0.09
CA HIS A 74 -11.13 -17.73 0.86
C HIS A 74 -12.40 -18.58 0.98
N SER A 75 -12.24 -19.90 1.11
CA SER A 75 -13.37 -20.79 1.37
C SER A 75 -14.01 -20.46 2.73
N THR A 76 -15.30 -20.77 2.91
CA THR A 76 -16.01 -20.53 4.18
C THR A 76 -15.26 -21.14 5.37
N GLU A 77 -14.71 -22.34 5.21
CA GLU A 77 -13.96 -23.04 6.26
C GLU A 77 -12.64 -22.34 6.63
N GLU A 78 -11.93 -21.77 5.65
CA GLU A 78 -10.72 -20.98 5.90
C GLU A 78 -11.05 -19.66 6.58
N ARG A 79 -12.12 -18.99 6.14
CA ARG A 79 -12.59 -17.71 6.71
C ARG A 79 -12.95 -17.85 8.18
N LEU A 80 -13.55 -18.97 8.57
CA LEU A 80 -13.89 -19.27 9.96
C LEU A 80 -12.66 -19.30 10.89
N LYS A 81 -11.46 -19.61 10.38
CA LYS A 81 -10.22 -19.60 11.18
C LYS A 81 -9.87 -18.20 11.70
N TYR A 82 -10.32 -17.15 11.00
CA TYR A 82 -10.07 -15.75 11.39
C TYR A 82 -11.10 -15.21 12.39
N ARG A 83 -12.20 -15.93 12.65
CA ARG A 83 -13.31 -15.46 13.49
C ARG A 83 -12.85 -15.04 14.89
N SER A 84 -12.04 -15.88 15.53
CA SER A 84 -11.51 -15.60 16.88
C SER A 84 -10.66 -14.32 16.90
N ALA A 85 -9.82 -14.11 15.89
CA ALA A 85 -9.00 -12.91 15.79
C ALA A 85 -9.83 -11.64 15.60
N ILE A 86 -10.93 -11.69 14.84
CA ILE A 86 -11.83 -10.55 14.64
C ILE A 86 -12.55 -10.22 15.95
N TYR A 87 -12.96 -11.21 16.72
CA TYR A 87 -13.52 -10.99 18.06
C TYR A 87 -12.52 -10.32 19.00
N GLN A 88 -11.24 -10.72 18.96
CA GLN A 88 -10.20 -10.03 19.72
C GLN A 88 -10.06 -8.55 19.33
N VAL A 89 -10.25 -8.21 18.06
CA VAL A 89 -10.24 -6.80 17.63
C VAL A 89 -11.43 -6.03 18.19
N ILE A 90 -12.63 -6.63 18.23
CA ILE A 90 -13.80 -6.01 18.88
C ILE A 90 -13.55 -5.84 20.39
N HIS A 91 -13.01 -6.84 21.08
CA HIS A 91 -12.66 -6.72 22.50
C HIS A 91 -11.62 -5.61 22.74
N SER A 92 -10.62 -5.49 21.87
CA SER A 92 -9.65 -4.39 21.92
C SER A 92 -10.30 -3.02 21.67
N LEU A 93 -11.29 -2.96 20.78
CA LEU A 93 -12.10 -1.76 20.56
C LEU A 93 -12.88 -1.38 21.83
N ILE A 94 -13.55 -2.34 22.47
CA ILE A 94 -14.27 -2.13 23.74
C ILE A 94 -13.30 -1.62 24.83
N GLN A 95 -12.12 -2.21 24.95
CA GLN A 95 -11.08 -1.76 25.88
C GLN A 95 -10.66 -0.30 25.62
N SER A 96 -10.49 0.07 24.35
CA SER A 96 -10.08 1.43 23.96
C SER A 96 -11.18 2.46 24.25
N ILE A 97 -12.44 2.12 23.94
CA ILE A 97 -13.61 2.93 24.26
C ILE A 97 -13.70 3.15 25.77
N THR A 98 -13.57 2.08 26.56
CA THR A 98 -13.70 2.17 28.02
C THR A 98 -12.56 2.96 28.66
N ASN A 99 -11.32 2.79 28.20
CA ASN A 99 -10.19 3.61 28.65
C ASN A 99 -10.41 5.09 28.35
N LEU A 100 -10.90 5.43 27.15
CA LEU A 100 -11.16 6.81 26.77
C LEU A 100 -12.22 7.47 27.65
N LEU A 101 -13.28 6.74 27.97
CA LEU A 101 -14.33 7.23 28.86
C LEU A 101 -13.85 7.39 30.31
N LYS A 102 -12.97 6.49 30.80
CA LYS A 102 -12.36 6.59 32.14
C LYS A 102 -11.46 7.81 32.28
N ASP A 103 -10.55 8.01 31.32
CA ASP A 103 -9.51 9.03 31.41
C ASP A 103 -10.06 10.45 31.21
N THR A 104 -11.08 10.60 30.36
CA THR A 104 -11.67 11.91 30.07
C THR A 104 -12.66 12.38 31.15
N GLY A 105 -13.11 11.48 32.03
CA GLY A 105 -14.02 11.81 33.15
C GLY A 105 -15.34 12.44 32.70
N VAL A 106 -15.75 12.22 31.44
CA VAL A 106 -16.96 12.84 30.89
C VAL A 106 -18.18 12.33 31.63
N THR A 107 -19.04 13.26 32.06
CA THR A 107 -20.32 12.94 32.68
C THR A 107 -21.26 12.42 31.60
N LEU A 108 -21.27 11.10 31.44
CA LEU A 108 -22.18 10.39 30.56
C LEU A 108 -23.63 10.53 31.06
N SER A 109 -24.60 10.48 30.14
CA SER A 109 -26.01 10.35 30.51
C SER A 109 -26.24 9.07 31.32
N LYS A 110 -27.39 8.95 32.01
CA LYS A 110 -27.71 7.73 32.77
C LYS A 110 -27.71 6.47 31.88
N GLU A 111 -28.17 6.61 30.64
CA GLU A 111 -28.19 5.55 29.62
C GLU A 111 -26.77 5.15 29.21
N LEU A 112 -25.91 6.13 28.89
CA LEU A 112 -24.53 5.87 28.50
C LEU A 112 -23.67 5.30 29.65
N ASN A 113 -23.97 5.64 30.90
CA ASN A 113 -23.32 5.03 32.06
C ASN A 113 -23.70 3.55 32.20
N HIS A 114 -24.93 3.18 31.87
CA HIS A 114 -25.37 1.80 31.86
C HIS A 114 -24.65 1.02 30.75
N ASP A 115 -24.60 1.58 29.54
CA ASP A 115 -23.86 1.00 28.40
C ASP A 115 -22.37 0.84 28.72
N PHE A 116 -21.76 1.83 29.36
CA PHE A 116 -20.37 1.75 29.80
C PHE A 116 -20.14 0.61 30.82
N ALA A 117 -21.06 0.42 31.76
CA ALA A 117 -20.98 -0.70 32.72
C ALA A 117 -21.12 -2.07 32.03
N ILE A 118 -21.98 -2.17 31.01
CA ILE A 118 -22.11 -3.38 30.19
C ILE A 118 -20.77 -3.69 29.50
N LEU A 119 -20.14 -2.69 28.88
CA LEU A 119 -18.84 -2.87 28.22
C LEU A 119 -17.73 -3.32 29.18
N LEU A 120 -17.71 -2.81 30.42
CA LEU A 120 -16.76 -3.27 31.43
C LEU A 120 -16.99 -4.73 31.81
N HIS A 121 -18.25 -5.12 32.03
CA HIS A 121 -18.59 -6.50 32.34
C HIS A 121 -18.25 -7.46 31.18
N GLU A 122 -18.43 -7.04 29.93
CA GLU A 122 -18.05 -7.81 28.75
C GLU A 122 -16.54 -8.13 28.76
N LEU A 123 -15.71 -7.13 29.07
CA LEU A 123 -14.25 -7.30 29.18
C LEU A 123 -13.86 -8.25 30.31
N ASP A 124 -14.53 -8.17 31.46
CA ASP A 124 -14.25 -9.04 32.62
C ASP A 124 -14.71 -10.49 32.41
N THR A 125 -15.76 -10.70 31.60
CA THR A 125 -16.35 -12.02 31.37
C THR A 125 -15.91 -12.69 30.07
N ALA A 126 -14.97 -12.08 29.35
CA ALA A 126 -14.49 -12.45 28.01
C ALA A 126 -14.69 -13.93 27.65
N LYS A 127 -15.82 -14.21 26.98
CA LYS A 127 -16.13 -15.49 26.34
C LYS A 127 -15.82 -15.41 24.85
N GLU A 128 -15.78 -16.57 24.17
CA GLU A 128 -15.80 -16.57 22.71
C GLU A 128 -17.09 -15.93 22.20
N GLY A 129 -16.96 -14.82 21.45
CA GLY A 129 -18.07 -14.04 20.93
C GLY A 129 -18.19 -12.65 21.54
N ILE A 130 -19.29 -11.98 21.22
CA ILE A 130 -19.65 -10.63 21.70
C ILE A 130 -21.11 -10.70 22.11
N THR A 131 -21.46 -10.26 23.31
CA THR A 131 -22.86 -10.30 23.75
C THR A 131 -23.73 -9.28 22.99
N PRO A 132 -25.03 -9.59 22.73
CA PRO A 132 -25.93 -8.65 22.07
C PRO A 132 -26.08 -7.31 22.80
N ASP A 133 -25.94 -7.31 24.13
CA ASP A 133 -26.01 -6.08 24.92
C ASP A 133 -24.73 -5.25 24.78
N ALA A 134 -23.56 -5.88 24.68
CA ALA A 134 -22.31 -5.19 24.35
C ALA A 134 -22.37 -4.54 22.96
N VAL A 135 -22.97 -5.21 21.95
CA VAL A 135 -23.16 -4.64 20.61
C VAL A 135 -24.00 -3.36 20.64
N LYS A 136 -25.12 -3.38 21.38
CA LYS A 136 -25.97 -2.20 21.55
C LYS A 136 -25.17 -1.08 22.22
N ALA A 137 -24.46 -1.39 23.30
CA ALA A 137 -23.63 -0.42 24.01
C ALA A 137 -22.55 0.19 23.10
N ILE A 138 -21.84 -0.61 22.29
CA ILE A 138 -20.88 -0.13 21.29
C ILE A 138 -21.57 0.84 20.32
N THR A 139 -22.72 0.45 19.77
CA THR A 139 -23.43 1.24 18.75
C THR A 139 -23.91 2.58 19.31
N THR A 140 -24.48 2.58 20.53
CA THR A 140 -24.97 3.78 21.22
C THR A 140 -23.83 4.71 21.56
N ILE A 141 -22.76 4.19 22.18
CA ILE A 141 -21.59 4.99 22.55
C ILE A 141 -20.88 5.54 21.31
N TRP A 142 -20.71 4.73 20.26
CA TRP A 142 -20.01 5.18 19.05
C TRP A 142 -20.79 6.27 18.30
N SER A 143 -22.12 6.18 18.28
CA SER A 143 -23.01 7.16 17.62
C SER A 143 -23.18 8.46 18.44
N CYS A 144 -22.73 8.47 19.70
CA CYS A 144 -22.84 9.61 20.59
C CYS A 144 -21.96 10.79 20.09
N PRO A 145 -22.53 12.00 19.90
CA PRO A 145 -21.78 13.17 19.47
C PRO A 145 -20.65 13.56 20.44
N GLU A 146 -20.87 13.38 21.74
CA GLU A 146 -19.90 13.63 22.79
C GLU A 146 -18.71 12.68 22.65
N PHE A 147 -18.96 11.37 22.49
CA PHE A 147 -17.92 10.38 22.26
C PHE A 147 -17.16 10.63 20.95
N SER A 148 -17.86 10.95 19.86
CA SER A 148 -17.22 11.25 18.57
C SER A 148 -16.22 12.42 18.68
N LYS A 149 -16.56 13.48 19.43
CA LYS A 149 -15.65 14.60 19.69
C LYS A 149 -14.44 14.17 20.53
N LEU A 150 -14.64 13.32 21.53
CA LEU A 150 -13.54 12.79 22.35
C LEU A 150 -12.62 11.90 21.51
N TYR A 151 -13.17 11.00 20.70
CA TYR A 151 -12.43 10.10 19.83
C TYR A 151 -11.51 10.85 18.86
N VAL A 152 -12.01 11.93 18.23
CA VAL A 152 -11.19 12.73 17.28
C VAL A 152 -10.11 13.54 18.00
N ARG A 153 -10.37 13.98 19.24
CA ARG A 153 -9.42 14.75 20.07
C ARG A 153 -8.46 13.88 20.87
N ASN A 154 -8.69 12.57 20.92
CA ASN A 154 -7.84 11.65 21.64
C ASN A 154 -6.58 11.33 20.83
N PHE A 155 -5.43 11.54 21.47
CA PHE A 155 -4.11 11.25 20.91
C PHE A 155 -3.29 10.31 21.80
N GLU A 156 -3.81 9.94 22.97
CA GLU A 156 -3.07 9.18 23.99
C GLU A 156 -3.50 7.71 24.03
N ILE A 157 -4.78 7.45 23.75
CA ILE A 157 -5.31 6.08 23.79
C ILE A 157 -5.23 5.47 22.40
N ASP A 158 -4.55 4.33 22.33
CA ASP A 158 -4.42 3.54 21.13
C ASP A 158 -5.72 2.79 20.84
N PHE A 159 -6.38 3.18 19.76
CA PHE A 159 -7.51 2.43 19.19
C PHE A 159 -7.02 1.45 18.13
N PRO A 160 -7.74 0.35 17.89
CA PRO A 160 -7.52 -0.47 16.71
C PRO A 160 -7.52 0.39 15.43
N GLN A 161 -6.63 0.06 14.49
CA GLN A 161 -6.40 0.86 13.29
C GLN A 161 -7.69 1.19 12.51
N TYR A 162 -8.57 0.20 12.36
CA TYR A 162 -9.85 0.33 11.66
C TYR A 162 -11.05 0.35 12.62
N ALA A 163 -10.88 0.97 13.80
CA ALA A 163 -11.92 1.08 14.81
C ALA A 163 -13.30 1.55 14.25
N PRO A 164 -13.39 2.56 13.36
CA PRO A 164 -14.68 2.96 12.80
C PRO A 164 -15.40 1.85 12.04
N TYR A 165 -14.68 1.08 11.22
CA TYR A 165 -15.23 -0.06 10.49
C TYR A 165 -15.77 -1.11 11.48
N PHE A 166 -14.95 -1.51 12.45
CA PHE A 166 -15.33 -2.54 13.42
C PHE A 166 -16.47 -2.10 14.34
N ALA A 167 -16.58 -0.82 14.66
CA ALA A 167 -17.70 -0.29 15.43
C ALA A 167 -19.02 -0.33 14.63
N GLN A 168 -18.98 0.00 13.34
CA GLN A 168 -20.15 -0.04 12.45
C GLN A 168 -20.60 -1.47 12.16
N GLU A 169 -19.64 -2.39 11.97
CA GLU A 169 -19.88 -3.78 11.62
C GLU A 169 -20.08 -4.70 12.84
N ALA A 170 -19.96 -4.16 14.06
CA ALA A 170 -20.13 -4.92 15.31
C ALA A 170 -21.44 -5.73 15.37
N PRO A 171 -22.60 -5.23 14.91
CA PRO A 171 -23.83 -6.03 14.88
C PRO A 171 -23.72 -7.27 13.99
N ARG A 172 -23.18 -7.14 12.77
CA ARG A 172 -22.98 -8.28 11.86
C ARG A 172 -21.95 -9.27 12.39
N ILE A 173 -20.88 -8.76 13.01
CA ILE A 173 -19.79 -9.58 13.55
C ILE A 173 -20.28 -10.41 14.75
N ALA A 174 -21.18 -9.87 15.58
CA ALA A 174 -21.70 -10.54 16.76
C ALA A 174 -22.78 -11.60 16.46
N ASP A 175 -23.27 -11.71 15.22
CA ASP A 175 -24.25 -12.73 14.84
C ASP A 175 -23.72 -14.16 15.07
N ALA A 176 -24.62 -15.07 15.48
CA ALA A 176 -24.25 -16.45 15.80
C ALA A 176 -23.66 -17.19 14.56
N ASP A 177 -24.26 -16.94 13.39
CA ASP A 177 -23.88 -17.51 12.10
C ASP A 177 -22.83 -16.66 11.36
N TYR A 178 -22.15 -15.76 12.07
CA TYR A 178 -21.14 -14.89 11.49
C TYR A 178 -19.99 -15.68 10.83
N VAL A 179 -19.82 -15.44 9.53
CA VAL A 179 -18.65 -15.83 8.76
C VAL A 179 -17.86 -14.58 8.40
N PRO A 180 -16.57 -14.48 8.81
CA PRO A 180 -15.70 -13.35 8.46
C PRO A 180 -15.75 -13.00 7.00
N SER A 181 -16.01 -11.73 6.66
CA SER A 181 -15.89 -11.22 5.30
C SER A 181 -14.42 -10.97 4.93
N GLU A 182 -14.11 -10.89 3.64
CA GLU A 182 -12.79 -10.44 3.20
C GLU A 182 -12.46 -9.07 3.80
N ALA A 183 -13.44 -8.18 3.84
CA ALA A 183 -13.31 -6.86 4.45
C ALA A 183 -12.92 -6.94 5.94
N ASP A 184 -13.37 -7.97 6.67
CA ASP A 184 -12.97 -8.20 8.06
C ASP A 184 -11.53 -8.74 8.13
N ILE A 185 -11.21 -9.72 7.28
CA ILE A 185 -9.91 -10.42 7.26
C ILE A 185 -8.79 -9.47 6.85
N ILE A 186 -8.97 -8.67 5.80
CA ILE A 186 -7.94 -7.73 5.31
C ILE A 186 -7.60 -6.65 6.36
N ARG A 187 -8.53 -6.36 7.27
CA ARG A 187 -8.38 -5.38 8.35
C ARG A 187 -7.82 -6.00 9.63
N LEU A 188 -7.59 -7.31 9.66
CA LEU A 188 -6.80 -7.93 10.70
C LEU A 188 -5.34 -7.52 10.54
N ASN A 189 -4.80 -6.88 11.57
CA ASN A 189 -3.38 -6.54 11.65
C ASN A 189 -2.53 -7.79 12.00
N GLN A 190 -2.86 -8.95 11.42
CA GLN A 190 -2.07 -10.16 11.56
C GLN A 190 -0.89 -10.06 10.61
N SER A 191 0.16 -9.43 11.11
CA SER A 191 1.39 -9.29 10.38
C SER A 191 2.00 -10.67 10.12
N MET A 192 1.97 -11.10 8.86
CA MET A 192 2.63 -12.32 8.40
C MET A 192 4.14 -12.17 8.58
N ARG A 193 4.78 -13.19 9.17
CA ARG A 193 6.22 -13.18 9.49
C ARG A 193 7.06 -13.29 8.21
N GLY A 194 8.14 -12.52 8.11
CA GLY A 194 9.11 -12.62 7.01
C GLY A 194 8.88 -11.64 5.86
N ILE A 195 9.44 -11.97 4.69
CA ILE A 195 9.16 -11.30 3.42
C ILE A 195 8.00 -12.07 2.79
N ASN A 196 6.90 -11.39 2.49
CA ASN A 196 5.80 -11.99 1.78
C ASN A 196 5.89 -11.61 0.31
N GLU A 197 5.73 -12.60 -0.57
CA GLU A 197 5.79 -12.40 -2.01
C GLU A 197 4.48 -12.83 -2.65
N ALA A 198 4.06 -12.09 -3.67
CA ALA A 198 2.93 -12.47 -4.51
C ALA A 198 3.29 -12.21 -5.98
N ARG A 199 2.99 -13.18 -6.84
CA ARG A 199 3.10 -13.03 -8.29
C ARG A 199 1.72 -13.06 -8.89
N PHE A 200 1.42 -12.10 -9.73
CA PHE A 200 0.15 -12.04 -10.42
C PHE A 200 0.29 -11.28 -11.73
N ASN A 201 -0.63 -11.56 -12.65
CA ASN A 201 -0.75 -10.84 -13.90
C ASN A 201 -1.79 -9.73 -13.71
N TRP A 202 -1.40 -8.50 -14.00
CA TRP A 202 -2.25 -7.31 -13.98
C TRP A 202 -2.44 -6.81 -15.42
N ASP A 203 -3.32 -7.49 -16.14
CA ASP A 203 -3.57 -7.33 -17.57
C ASP A 203 -2.33 -7.63 -18.43
N GLU A 204 -1.61 -6.62 -18.91
CA GLU A 204 -0.39 -6.80 -19.71
C GLU A 204 0.88 -6.78 -18.85
N LEU A 205 0.74 -6.54 -17.54
CA LEU A 205 1.85 -6.43 -16.60
C LEU A 205 2.02 -7.70 -15.80
N ASP A 206 3.18 -8.36 -15.91
CA ASP A 206 3.57 -9.41 -14.97
C ASP A 206 4.18 -8.78 -13.73
N VAL A 207 3.48 -8.86 -12.59
CA VAL A 207 3.85 -8.17 -11.34
C VAL A 207 4.37 -9.16 -10.31
N HIS A 208 5.53 -8.84 -9.72
CA HIS A 208 6.07 -9.52 -8.54
C HIS A 208 6.13 -8.53 -7.38
N LEU A 209 5.21 -8.71 -6.44
CA LEU A 209 5.02 -7.86 -5.28
C LEU A 209 5.77 -8.44 -4.08
N PHE A 210 6.61 -7.62 -3.46
CA PHE A 210 7.34 -7.93 -2.23
C PHE A 210 6.83 -7.03 -1.11
N ASN A 211 6.33 -7.62 -0.03
CA ASN A 211 6.02 -6.89 1.19
C ASN A 211 7.15 -7.10 2.20
N ILE A 212 7.94 -6.05 2.38
CA ILE A 212 9.06 -6.06 3.32
C ILE A 212 8.57 -5.47 4.64
N ARG A 213 8.75 -6.22 5.73
CA ARG A 213 8.56 -5.67 7.06
C ARG A 213 9.52 -4.50 7.25
N GLY A 214 9.01 -3.36 7.71
CA GLY A 214 9.88 -2.24 8.06
C GLY A 214 10.85 -2.72 9.13
N TYR A 215 12.10 -2.24 9.07
CA TYR A 215 13.03 -2.46 10.15
C TYR A 215 12.39 -1.92 11.44
N PRO A 216 12.42 -2.68 12.56
CA PRO A 216 12.01 -2.16 13.84
C PRO A 216 13.04 -1.10 14.24
N SER A 217 12.84 0.11 13.76
CA SER A 217 13.51 1.24 14.37
C SER A 217 12.75 1.55 15.66
N PRO A 218 13.46 1.62 16.80
CA PRO A 218 12.83 1.73 18.11
C PRO A 218 12.00 2.99 18.15
N GLN A 219 10.68 2.83 18.25
CA GLN A 219 9.79 3.95 18.52
C GLN A 219 10.17 4.51 19.88
N LEU A 220 10.85 5.66 19.89
CA LEU A 220 11.17 6.34 21.13
C LEU A 220 9.87 6.90 21.71
N PRO A 221 9.62 6.72 23.01
CA PRO A 221 8.46 7.34 23.65
C PRO A 221 8.54 8.85 23.45
N ASN A 222 7.41 9.45 23.03
CA ASN A 222 7.23 10.89 22.75
C ASN A 222 7.74 11.40 21.38
N GLN A 223 8.14 10.52 20.45
CA GLN A 223 8.39 10.94 19.06
C GLN A 223 7.18 10.71 18.17
N SER A 224 6.98 11.62 17.21
CA SER A 224 5.92 11.51 16.22
C SER A 224 6.21 10.37 15.23
N ILE A 225 5.22 9.49 15.04
CA ILE A 225 5.27 8.41 14.05
C ILE A 225 5.58 8.94 12.65
N LEU A 226 5.08 10.14 12.31
CA LEU A 226 5.28 10.74 11.00
C LEU A 226 6.75 11.18 10.77
N VAL A 227 7.43 11.65 11.82
CA VAL A 227 8.86 11.98 11.73
C VAL A 227 9.67 10.70 11.46
N HIS A 228 9.32 9.63 12.17
CA HIS A 228 9.93 8.32 11.97
C HIS A 228 9.66 7.75 10.56
N GLU A 229 8.47 8.00 9.98
CA GLU A 229 8.18 7.65 8.59
C GLU A 229 9.05 8.40 7.59
N PHE A 230 9.36 9.67 7.84
CA PHE A 230 10.26 10.42 7.00
C PHE A 230 11.69 9.86 7.00
N GLU A 231 12.22 9.52 8.18
CA GLU A 231 13.56 8.91 8.33
C GLU A 231 13.63 7.52 7.68
N ALA A 232 12.58 6.71 7.87
CA ALA A 232 12.46 5.42 7.21
C ALA A 232 12.46 5.61 5.69
N PHE A 233 11.65 6.53 5.17
CA PHE A 233 11.60 6.84 3.74
C PHE A 233 12.98 7.26 3.20
N GLU A 234 13.67 8.17 3.89
CA GLU A 234 15.02 8.62 3.52
C GLU A 234 16.02 7.47 3.43
N THR A 235 15.95 6.54 4.37
CA THR A 235 16.82 5.36 4.40
C THR A 235 16.58 4.46 3.19
N TRP A 236 15.32 4.26 2.78
CA TRP A 236 14.95 3.40 1.67
C TRP A 236 15.21 4.04 0.32
N VAL A 237 14.78 5.28 0.13
CA VAL A 237 14.88 5.98 -1.17
C VAL A 237 16.32 6.18 -1.62
N ASN A 238 17.24 6.34 -0.66
CA ASN A 238 18.64 6.59 -0.95
C ASN A 238 19.50 5.33 -1.03
N GLN A 239 18.92 4.12 -0.94
CA GLN A 239 19.70 2.89 -1.14
C GLN A 239 20.19 2.80 -2.60
N PRO A 240 21.45 2.39 -2.85
CA PRO A 240 21.97 2.24 -4.21
C PRO A 240 21.18 1.25 -5.08
N GLY A 241 20.54 0.24 -4.46
CA GLY A 241 19.71 -0.74 -5.15
C GLY A 241 18.46 -0.16 -5.83
N PHE A 242 17.98 1.02 -5.38
CA PHE A 242 16.79 1.69 -5.94
C PHE A 242 17.12 2.86 -6.87
N ALA A 243 18.39 3.07 -7.23
CA ALA A 243 18.83 4.21 -8.04
C ALA A 243 18.22 4.30 -9.46
N LYS A 244 17.57 3.23 -9.93
CA LYS A 244 16.87 3.17 -11.23
C LYS A 244 15.37 2.91 -11.07
N SER A 245 14.86 3.03 -9.85
CA SER A 245 13.47 2.77 -9.51
C SER A 245 12.65 4.06 -9.51
N SER A 246 11.33 3.90 -9.59
CA SER A 246 10.38 4.99 -9.39
C SER A 246 9.67 4.80 -8.05
N ILE A 247 9.26 5.90 -7.42
CA ILE A 247 8.61 5.89 -6.11
C ILE A 247 7.12 6.13 -6.28
N ILE A 248 6.32 5.28 -5.66
CA ILE A 248 4.89 5.50 -5.48
C ILE A 248 4.63 5.71 -3.99
N LEU A 249 4.28 6.93 -3.60
CA LEU A 249 3.97 7.33 -2.24
C LEU A 249 2.46 7.24 -2.01
N ILE A 250 2.03 6.33 -1.14
CA ILE A 250 0.63 6.18 -0.75
C ILE A 250 0.44 6.80 0.63
N LEU A 251 -0.29 7.91 0.67
CA LEU A 251 -0.60 8.68 1.87
C LEU A 251 -2.00 8.28 2.34
N ASN A 252 -2.03 7.28 3.21
CA ASN A 252 -3.25 6.66 3.71
C ASN A 252 -3.91 7.45 4.86
N ASN A 253 -5.16 7.11 5.20
CA ASN A 253 -5.99 7.72 6.24
C ASN A 253 -6.26 9.22 5.98
N PHE A 254 -6.45 9.60 4.72
CA PHE A 254 -6.66 10.97 4.31
C PHE A 254 -7.86 11.64 5.01
N SER A 255 -9.01 10.98 5.08
CA SER A 255 -10.21 11.54 5.76
C SER A 255 -9.95 11.79 7.25
N ARG A 256 -9.20 10.89 7.89
CA ARG A 256 -8.80 11.04 9.30
C ARG A 256 -7.80 12.18 9.49
N PHE A 257 -6.87 12.34 8.55
CA PHE A 257 -5.92 13.46 8.54
C PHE A 257 -6.66 14.80 8.50
N VAL A 258 -7.58 14.99 7.55
CA VAL A 258 -8.37 16.23 7.42
C VAL A 258 -9.15 16.54 8.71
N SER A 259 -9.81 15.51 9.27
CA SER A 259 -10.58 15.66 10.51
C SER A 259 -9.72 16.06 11.71
N LYS A 260 -8.47 15.58 11.78
CA LYS A 260 -7.54 15.85 12.89
C LYS A 260 -6.89 17.23 12.81
N MET A 261 -6.75 17.82 11.63
CA MET A 261 -6.09 19.12 11.46
C MET A 261 -6.74 20.25 12.28
N ALA A 262 -8.03 20.15 12.60
CA ALA A 262 -8.73 21.13 13.43
C ALA A 262 -8.31 21.08 14.92
N TYR A 263 -7.79 19.95 15.39
CA TYR A 263 -7.52 19.69 16.81
C TYR A 263 -6.03 19.49 17.12
N ALA A 264 -5.27 18.98 16.14
CA ALA A 264 -3.82 18.79 16.20
C ALA A 264 -3.16 19.60 15.08
N PRO A 265 -2.90 20.90 15.29
CA PRO A 265 -2.22 21.73 14.29
C PRO A 265 -0.80 21.22 14.01
N LEU A 266 -0.46 21.08 12.73
CA LEU A 266 0.84 20.58 12.26
C LEU A 266 1.99 21.50 12.71
N GLU A 267 1.72 22.78 12.91
CA GLU A 267 2.63 23.82 13.36
C GLU A 267 3.29 23.46 14.71
N LYS A 268 2.61 22.66 15.55
CA LYS A 268 3.18 22.19 16.82
C LYS A 268 4.31 21.19 16.62
N LEU A 269 4.23 20.37 15.57
CA LEU A 269 5.25 19.37 15.25
C LEU A 269 6.30 19.92 14.27
N PHE A 270 5.89 20.83 13.39
CA PHE A 270 6.70 21.36 12.31
C PHE A 270 6.68 22.89 12.35
N PRO A 271 7.62 23.53 13.07
CA PRO A 271 7.66 24.98 13.23
C PRO A 271 7.87 25.76 11.91
N ASP A 272 8.42 25.10 10.89
CA ASP A 272 8.66 25.64 9.54
C ASP A 272 7.44 25.53 8.61
N TYR A 273 6.37 24.85 9.04
CA TYR A 273 5.12 24.77 8.30
C TYR A 273 4.35 26.09 8.38
N VAL A 274 3.99 26.64 7.22
CA VAL A 274 3.14 27.83 7.09
C VAL A 274 1.77 27.41 6.58
N ARG A 275 0.76 27.51 7.44
CA ARG A 275 -0.63 27.19 7.12
C ARG A 275 -1.25 28.26 6.23
N ASN A 276 -1.91 27.84 5.16
CA ASN A 276 -2.78 28.70 4.38
C ASN A 276 -4.18 28.70 5.01
N GLU A 277 -4.69 29.87 5.43
CA GLU A 277 -6.02 29.96 6.03
C GLU A 277 -7.16 29.73 5.03
N SER A 278 -6.93 30.03 3.74
CA SER A 278 -7.93 29.84 2.68
C SER A 278 -8.09 28.38 2.30
N ASP A 279 -6.98 27.63 2.33
CA ASP A 279 -6.96 26.20 2.06
C ASP A 279 -5.93 25.49 2.97
N PRO A 280 -6.33 25.19 4.22
CA PRO A 280 -5.47 24.51 5.17
C PRO A 280 -5.06 23.13 4.68
N GLU A 281 -5.98 22.40 4.06
CA GLU A 281 -5.75 21.04 3.59
C GLU A 281 -4.66 21.00 2.52
N LEU A 282 -4.79 21.81 1.47
CA LEU A 282 -3.83 21.84 0.37
C LEU A 282 -2.44 22.24 0.87
N SER A 283 -2.35 23.28 1.70
CA SER A 283 -1.06 23.72 2.25
C SER A 283 -0.38 22.64 3.09
N ALA A 284 -1.16 21.91 3.91
CA ALA A 284 -0.64 20.80 4.70
C ALA A 284 -0.15 19.64 3.82
N ARG A 285 -0.93 19.26 2.80
CA ARG A 285 -0.56 18.20 1.84
C ARG A 285 0.71 18.54 1.08
N GLN A 286 0.80 19.76 0.55
CA GLN A 286 1.98 20.25 -0.16
C GLN A 286 3.22 20.27 0.74
N TYR A 287 3.07 20.69 1.99
CA TYR A 287 4.15 20.66 2.96
C TYR A 287 4.66 19.24 3.22
N LEU A 288 3.76 18.28 3.47
CA LEU A 288 4.14 16.88 3.71
C LEU A 288 4.82 16.26 2.49
N LEU A 289 4.30 16.50 1.28
CA LEU A 289 4.93 16.05 0.03
C LEU A 289 6.32 16.68 -0.16
N LYS A 290 6.47 17.96 0.16
CA LYS A 290 7.77 18.64 0.12
C LYS A 290 8.77 18.00 1.09
N GLN A 291 8.33 17.61 2.28
CA GLN A 291 9.17 16.93 3.26
C GLN A 291 9.67 15.55 2.79
N PHE A 292 8.81 14.76 2.12
CA PHE A 292 9.24 13.51 1.48
C PHE A 292 10.21 13.78 0.33
N ARG A 293 9.89 14.72 -0.56
CA ARG A 293 10.75 15.06 -1.72
C ARG A 293 12.13 15.56 -1.29
N ALA A 294 12.22 16.34 -0.21
CA ALA A 294 13.49 16.86 0.31
C ALA A 294 14.46 15.75 0.74
N ARG A 295 13.94 14.57 1.12
CA ARG A 295 14.73 13.40 1.56
C ARG A 295 15.12 12.47 0.40
N ASN A 296 14.61 12.72 -0.80
CA ASN A 296 14.97 11.97 -2.00
C ASN A 296 16.20 12.60 -2.65
N HIS A 297 17.40 12.25 -2.17
CA HIS A 297 18.66 12.80 -2.67
C HIS A 297 19.06 12.23 -4.03
N GLN A 298 18.48 11.09 -4.41
CA GLN A 298 18.68 10.46 -5.72
C GLN A 298 17.81 11.07 -6.84
N ALA A 299 16.92 12.01 -6.51
CA ALA A 299 16.00 12.65 -7.45
C ALA A 299 15.15 11.66 -8.26
N LEU A 300 14.80 10.51 -7.65
CA LEU A 300 13.95 9.51 -8.29
C LEU A 300 12.55 10.08 -8.59
N PRO A 301 11.88 9.66 -9.68
CA PRO A 301 10.51 10.07 -9.98
C PRO A 301 9.55 9.69 -8.84
N VAL A 302 8.71 10.62 -8.39
CA VAL A 302 7.76 10.41 -7.28
C VAL A 302 6.33 10.63 -7.75
N TYR A 303 5.49 9.60 -7.60
CA TYR A 303 4.05 9.64 -7.80
C TYR A 303 3.36 9.55 -6.45
N SER A 304 2.39 10.42 -6.14
CA SER A 304 1.76 10.45 -4.82
C SER A 304 0.24 10.31 -4.89
N PHE A 305 -0.32 9.50 -4.00
CA PHE A 305 -1.76 9.26 -3.89
C PHE A 305 -2.24 9.48 -2.46
N TRP A 306 -3.28 10.30 -2.30
CA TRP A 306 -3.98 10.49 -1.01
C TRP A 306 -5.22 9.61 -1.00
N VAL A 307 -5.31 8.70 -0.02
CA VAL A 307 -6.31 7.61 -0.04
C VAL A 307 -6.84 7.29 1.36
N ASP A 308 -7.99 6.64 1.38
CA ASP A 308 -8.54 5.95 2.54
C ASP A 308 -8.67 4.47 2.15
N LEU A 309 -7.63 3.68 2.43
CA LEU A 309 -7.57 2.27 2.02
C LEU A 309 -8.68 1.41 2.66
N ASP A 310 -9.26 1.89 3.75
CA ASP A 310 -10.38 1.30 4.47
C ASP A 310 -11.75 1.59 3.83
N SER A 311 -11.81 2.34 2.73
CA SER A 311 -13.00 2.42 1.88
C SER A 311 -13.32 1.07 1.23
N SER A 312 -14.61 0.80 1.00
CA SER A 312 -15.07 -0.41 0.30
C SER A 312 -14.77 -0.39 -1.20
N ASP A 313 -14.40 0.76 -1.76
CA ASP A 313 -14.10 0.92 -3.18
C ASP A 313 -12.74 1.62 -3.40
N ASN A 314 -11.71 0.81 -3.60
CA ASN A 314 -10.37 1.23 -3.99
C ASN A 314 -10.10 1.02 -5.50
N GLN A 315 -11.13 0.79 -6.33
CA GLN A 315 -10.94 0.51 -7.76
C GLN A 315 -10.20 1.64 -8.46
N HIS A 316 -10.56 2.88 -8.14
CA HIS A 316 -9.92 4.07 -8.71
C HIS A 316 -8.43 4.16 -8.33
N LEU A 317 -8.06 3.80 -7.09
CA LEU A 317 -6.66 3.73 -6.67
C LEU A 317 -5.91 2.69 -7.52
N TYR A 318 -6.47 1.48 -7.66
CA TYR A 318 -5.83 0.43 -8.43
C TYR A 318 -5.70 0.77 -9.92
N GLN A 319 -6.70 1.42 -10.51
CA GLN A 319 -6.60 1.93 -11.88
C GLN A 319 -5.50 3.00 -12.03
N ALA A 320 -5.40 3.93 -11.07
CA ALA A 320 -4.37 4.95 -11.07
C ALA A 320 -2.96 4.37 -10.87
N LEU A 321 -2.82 3.37 -10.00
CA LEU A 321 -1.59 2.60 -9.81
C LEU A 321 -1.20 1.89 -11.10
N LYS A 322 -2.13 1.17 -11.75
CA LYS A 322 -1.88 0.51 -13.03
C LYS A 322 -1.37 1.49 -14.09
N SER A 323 -2.05 2.62 -14.26
CA SER A 323 -1.63 3.66 -15.22
C SER A 323 -0.23 4.18 -14.92
N THR A 324 0.10 4.35 -13.64
CA THR A 324 1.43 4.80 -13.19
C THR A 324 2.49 3.74 -13.49
N LEU A 325 2.21 2.46 -13.23
CA LEU A 325 3.11 1.35 -13.55
C LEU A 325 3.40 1.26 -15.04
N SER A 326 2.38 1.35 -15.89
CA SER A 326 2.56 1.38 -17.35
C SER A 326 3.43 2.56 -17.79
N LYS A 327 3.23 3.75 -17.22
CA LYS A 327 4.07 4.94 -17.50
C LYS A 327 5.53 4.72 -17.07
N VAL A 328 5.74 4.16 -15.88
CA VAL A 328 7.09 3.86 -15.37
C VAL A 328 7.80 2.86 -16.27
N GLN A 329 7.11 1.79 -16.69
CA GLN A 329 7.69 0.78 -17.58
C GLN A 329 8.06 1.39 -18.95
N GLN A 330 7.18 2.22 -19.51
CA GLN A 330 7.43 2.93 -20.77
C GLN A 330 8.65 3.86 -20.66
N GLN A 331 8.75 4.62 -19.57
CA GLN A 331 9.90 5.50 -19.31
C GLN A 331 11.20 4.70 -19.22
N GLN A 332 11.22 3.61 -18.45
CA GLN A 332 12.41 2.76 -18.33
C GLN A 332 12.82 2.12 -19.66
N GLN A 333 11.85 1.75 -20.51
CA GLN A 333 12.13 1.21 -21.83
C GLN A 333 12.76 2.26 -22.75
N LEU A 334 12.24 3.49 -22.73
CA LEU A 334 12.79 4.62 -23.49
C LEU A 334 14.22 4.96 -23.03
N GLU A 335 14.47 4.99 -21.72
CA GLU A 335 15.81 5.24 -21.19
C GLU A 335 16.80 4.14 -21.58
N ARG A 336 16.39 2.87 -21.58
CA ARG A 336 17.22 1.75 -22.05
C ARG A 336 17.54 1.88 -23.54
N GLN A 337 16.56 2.22 -24.36
CA GLN A 337 16.77 2.45 -25.80
C GLN A 337 17.70 3.64 -26.05
N ARG A 338 17.58 4.71 -25.26
CA ARG A 338 18.46 5.88 -25.38
C ARG A 338 19.91 5.52 -25.04
N ARG A 339 20.14 4.79 -23.95
CA ARG A 339 21.48 4.32 -23.58
C ARG A 339 22.10 3.39 -24.61
N ALA A 340 21.32 2.45 -25.15
CA ALA A 340 21.80 1.57 -26.21
C ALA A 340 22.23 2.36 -27.47
N ARG A 341 21.49 3.41 -27.84
CA ARG A 341 21.87 4.30 -28.95
C ARG A 341 23.13 5.11 -28.65
N GLU A 342 23.25 5.64 -27.43
CA GLU A 342 24.45 6.38 -26.98
C GLU A 342 25.69 5.45 -27.03
N GLU A 343 25.56 4.20 -26.59
CA GLU A 343 26.63 3.17 -26.66
C GLU A 343 26.99 2.80 -28.11
N GLU A 344 26.00 2.63 -29.00
CA GLU A 344 26.23 2.37 -30.44
C GLU A 344 26.90 3.57 -31.15
N GLU A 345 26.56 4.79 -30.77
CA GLU A 345 27.20 6.02 -31.29
C GLU A 345 28.63 6.19 -30.76
N GLU A 346 28.92 5.82 -29.52
CA GLU A 346 30.28 5.81 -28.96
C GLU A 346 31.17 4.72 -29.58
N GLU A 347 30.63 3.51 -29.84
CA GLU A 347 31.36 2.43 -30.51
C GLU A 347 31.53 2.69 -32.02
N GLY A 348 30.57 3.35 -32.66
CA GLY A 348 30.64 3.77 -34.08
C GLY A 348 31.47 5.03 -34.32
N GLY A 349 31.70 5.85 -33.29
CA GLY A 349 32.42 7.13 -33.34
C GLY A 349 33.94 7.04 -33.27
N GLY A 350 34.51 5.83 -33.32
CA GLY A 350 35.95 5.55 -33.34
C GLY A 350 36.71 6.01 -34.60
N ALA A 351 36.27 7.10 -35.24
CA ALA A 351 37.04 7.84 -36.22
C ALA A 351 36.44 9.25 -36.39
N TRP A 352 36.85 10.19 -35.53
CA TRP A 352 37.22 11.58 -35.82
C TRP A 352 36.90 12.50 -34.63
N GLY A 353 37.96 13.04 -34.01
CA GLY A 353 38.02 14.43 -33.56
C GLY A 353 37.26 14.84 -32.28
N SER A 354 38.03 15.19 -31.26
CA SER A 354 37.60 15.75 -29.97
C SER A 354 36.70 17.00 -30.03
N SER A 355 35.97 17.17 -28.91
CA SER A 355 35.50 18.43 -28.29
C SER A 355 34.08 18.88 -28.63
N VAL A 356 33.10 18.54 -27.78
CA VAL A 356 32.13 19.50 -27.21
C VAL A 356 31.60 19.00 -25.84
N GLY A 357 31.83 19.81 -24.79
CA GLY A 357 30.87 20.14 -23.73
C GLY A 357 30.29 19.04 -22.84
N SER A 358 30.80 18.96 -21.60
CA SER A 358 30.03 18.47 -20.46
C SER A 358 28.74 19.30 -20.32
N VAL A 359 27.60 18.70 -20.67
CA VAL A 359 26.29 19.21 -20.28
C VAL A 359 25.81 18.34 -19.13
N ALA A 360 25.92 18.88 -17.91
CA ALA A 360 25.21 18.36 -16.76
C ALA A 360 23.71 18.38 -17.11
N ALA A 361 23.16 17.20 -17.40
CA ALA A 361 21.74 17.03 -17.63
C ALA A 361 21.02 17.17 -16.28
N THR A 362 20.54 18.38 -15.99
CA THR A 362 19.45 18.59 -15.04
C THR A 362 18.25 17.76 -15.52
N ALA A 363 17.96 16.67 -14.80
CA ALA A 363 16.74 15.92 -14.98
C ALA A 363 15.55 16.85 -14.68
N ALA A 364 14.92 17.34 -15.75
CA ALA A 364 13.66 18.05 -15.66
C ALA A 364 12.65 17.12 -15.00
N ALA A 365 12.18 17.51 -13.82
CA ALA A 365 11.14 16.83 -13.08
C ALA A 365 9.93 16.64 -14.01
N ALA A 366 9.59 15.38 -14.29
CA ALA A 366 8.34 15.04 -14.94
C ALA A 366 7.21 15.33 -13.95
N GLU A 367 6.62 16.52 -14.06
CA GLU A 367 5.37 16.86 -13.39
C GLU A 367 4.23 16.07 -14.03
N ALA A 368 3.76 15.03 -13.33
CA ALA A 368 2.39 14.57 -13.45
C ALA A 368 1.65 15.09 -12.22
N ASP A 369 1.06 16.28 -12.37
CA ASP A 369 0.15 16.87 -11.39
C ASP A 369 -1.14 16.03 -11.33
N SER A 370 -1.27 15.22 -10.29
CA SER A 370 -2.55 14.67 -9.84
C SER A 370 -2.84 15.18 -8.42
N ASP A 371 -2.83 16.50 -8.22
CA ASP A 371 -3.19 17.11 -6.92
C ASP A 371 -4.66 16.92 -6.53
N ARG A 372 -5.50 16.36 -7.41
CA ARG A 372 -6.90 16.07 -7.07
C ARG A 372 -7.00 14.77 -6.26
N PRO A 373 -7.60 14.81 -5.05
CA PRO A 373 -7.88 13.60 -4.31
C PRO A 373 -8.86 12.74 -5.12
N VAL A 374 -8.64 11.43 -5.14
CA VAL A 374 -9.56 10.47 -5.73
C VAL A 374 -10.68 10.25 -4.72
N THR A 375 -11.59 11.22 -4.61
CA THR A 375 -12.77 11.10 -3.73
C THR A 375 -13.91 10.45 -4.50
N ASN A 376 -14.46 9.37 -3.97
CA ASN A 376 -15.75 8.85 -4.43
C ASN A 376 -16.86 9.85 -4.11
N GLY A 377 -17.63 10.20 -5.14
CA GLY A 377 -18.70 11.19 -5.05
C GLY A 377 -19.83 10.73 -4.14
N ALA A 378 -20.05 11.49 -3.06
CA ALA A 378 -21.35 11.59 -2.41
C ALA A 378 -21.57 13.03 -1.91
N SER A 379 -22.48 13.72 -2.61
CA SER A 379 -23.33 14.80 -2.11
C SER A 379 -22.68 16.07 -1.52
N ARG A 380 -22.63 17.11 -2.36
CA ARG A 380 -23.11 18.45 -1.95
C ARG A 380 -23.67 19.20 -3.16
N ALA A 381 -24.99 19.04 -3.36
CA ALA A 381 -25.77 19.87 -4.26
C ALA A 381 -25.87 21.30 -3.71
N ASN A 382 -25.80 22.27 -4.63
CA ASN A 382 -26.28 23.64 -4.58
C ASN A 382 -25.92 24.49 -3.35
N LEU A 383 -25.14 25.54 -3.60
CA LEU A 383 -25.53 26.91 -3.26
C LEU A 383 -24.61 27.93 -3.96
N LEU A 384 -25.26 28.94 -4.56
CA LEU A 384 -24.74 30.24 -5.01
C LEU A 384 -24.15 30.33 -6.42
N SER A 385 -25.07 30.57 -7.36
CA SER A 385 -24.84 31.31 -8.60
C SER A 385 -24.53 32.79 -8.32
N PRO A 386 -23.61 33.44 -9.05
CA PRO A 386 -23.55 34.89 -9.09
C PRO A 386 -24.49 35.41 -10.17
N SER A 387 -25.42 36.26 -9.74
CA SER A 387 -26.19 37.18 -10.56
C SER A 387 -25.29 37.93 -11.56
N ARG A 388 -25.56 37.79 -12.86
CA ARG A 388 -25.15 38.78 -13.87
C ARG A 388 -26.37 39.25 -14.64
N SER A 389 -26.83 40.43 -14.24
CA SER A 389 -27.69 41.31 -15.01
C SER A 389 -26.96 41.82 -16.27
N ARG A 390 -27.50 41.53 -17.45
CA ARG A 390 -27.40 42.25 -18.74
C ARG A 390 -28.50 41.63 -19.60
N GLY A 391 -29.61 42.28 -19.98
CA GLY A 391 -29.79 43.67 -20.37
C GLY A 391 -29.60 43.83 -21.88
N ALA A 392 -30.55 43.34 -22.68
CA ALA A 392 -30.92 43.79 -24.06
C ALA A 392 -32.06 42.87 -24.57
N LEU A 393 -33.34 43.28 -24.64
CA LEU A 393 -33.99 44.08 -25.69
C LEU A 393 -33.67 43.60 -27.12
N ARG A 394 -34.57 42.85 -27.77
CA ARG A 394 -35.56 43.35 -28.76
C ARG A 394 -36.26 42.23 -29.55
N GLU A 395 -37.59 42.40 -29.69
CA GLU A 395 -38.44 42.24 -30.91
C GLU A 395 -38.27 40.95 -31.75
N LYS A 396 -39.28 40.12 -32.02
CA LYS A 396 -40.73 40.30 -32.20
C LYS A 396 -41.46 39.00 -31.85
#